data_AF-A0A5E3WP66-F1
#
_entry.id   AF-A0A5E3WP66-F1
#
_cell.length_a   1.000
_cell.length_b   1.000
_cell.length_c   1.000
_cell.angle_alpha   90.00
_cell.angle_beta   90.00
_cell.angle_gamma   90.00
#
_symmetry.space_group_name_H-M   'P 1'
#
loop_
_entity.id
_entity.type
_entity.pdbx_description
1 polymer ?
#
loop_
_entity_poly.entity_id
_entity_poly.type
_entity_poly.pdbx_seq_one_letter_code
_entity_poly.pdbx_strand_id
1 'polypeptide(L)'
;MQTQAPEGNIRDLLEGLFSVNHGKFGSIHALATVPDTFPMNPCIELQLQDGWDALGLPVSSAVIKLLNGSLNEGHDGSISTVDVDASRLQFLNPGWNAVVDQTAKSMFAGLHLAGSVPGSITARLEGLHIYPASSHLQYSTGVKDDRVLATLVFILPTKHEGGAITARLGHDLMTMPTSSPSAYAATTLCWLSGSTVEHEPVTMGAQVMLRYDILHAGQGPAPVLFDPTPVAAEISKVFSAWLQNRDGKNCPQTLYYVISNNDIYGEKLIRYTTFTDLQGPDFAFVNLIRELAQPFGITVTLGQLKQTQFGEAWSPHQVRKDYYGSDDEGDVERYEETAELNDVDELLWHFTPFLSDGKRGKEEDIYDAEFELLCDYEYLKGAAPDEVDWEGWQGEGNTHMTYEFYRLGLRLELPSLEDPDKSSKRKEPPFDPEIQITELERQMRAFDEAATRGVIR
;
A
#
# COMPACT_ATOMS: atom_id res chain seq x y z
N MET A 1 -16.71 7.00 -28.47
CA MET A 1 -17.12 5.62 -28.86
C MET A 1 -18.03 5.10 -27.76
N GLN A 2 -19.24 4.63 -28.06
CA GLN A 2 -20.15 4.08 -27.04
C GLN A 2 -19.48 2.87 -26.36
N THR A 3 -18.98 3.05 -25.14
CA THR A 3 -18.44 1.98 -24.30
C THR A 3 -19.60 1.07 -23.92
N GLN A 4 -19.65 -0.12 -24.50
CA GLN A 4 -20.61 -1.17 -24.12
C GLN A 4 -20.50 -1.39 -22.61
N ALA A 5 -21.63 -1.33 -21.90
CA ALA A 5 -21.69 -1.67 -20.49
C ALA A 5 -21.20 -3.12 -20.30
N PRO A 6 -20.45 -3.43 -19.23
CA PRO A 6 -20.01 -4.78 -18.96
C PRO A 6 -21.22 -5.72 -18.83
N GLU A 7 -21.20 -6.84 -19.56
CA GLU A 7 -22.22 -7.88 -19.46
C GLU A 7 -22.00 -8.69 -18.16
N GLY A 8 -22.87 -8.53 -17.17
CA GLY A 8 -22.80 -9.27 -15.90
C GLY A 8 -23.47 -8.56 -14.73
N ASN A 9 -23.71 -9.27 -13.62
CA ASN A 9 -24.12 -8.67 -12.36
C ASN A 9 -22.94 -7.86 -11.78
N ILE A 10 -23.18 -6.60 -11.39
CA ILE A 10 -22.15 -5.71 -10.84
C ILE A 10 -21.46 -6.32 -9.62
N ARG A 11 -22.22 -7.03 -8.78
CA ARG A 11 -21.69 -7.74 -7.61
C ARG A 11 -20.62 -8.74 -8.04
N ASP A 12 -20.97 -9.68 -8.91
CA ASP A 12 -20.07 -10.75 -9.36
C ASP A 12 -18.83 -10.20 -10.07
N LEU A 13 -18.98 -9.10 -10.84
CA LEU A 13 -17.87 -8.42 -11.50
C LEU A 13 -16.89 -7.81 -10.48
N LEU A 14 -17.39 -7.10 -9.47
CA LEU A 14 -16.56 -6.51 -8.43
C LEU A 14 -15.95 -7.57 -7.52
N GLU A 15 -16.69 -8.60 -7.12
CA GLU A 15 -16.17 -9.72 -6.34
C GLU A 15 -15.02 -10.41 -7.07
N GLY A 16 -15.19 -10.72 -8.36
CA GLY A 16 -14.14 -11.30 -9.19
C GLY A 16 -12.90 -10.41 -9.29
N LEU A 17 -13.10 -9.11 -9.51
CA LEU A 17 -11.98 -8.14 -9.59
C LEU A 17 -11.27 -7.97 -8.25
N PHE A 18 -12.01 -7.91 -7.14
CA PHE A 18 -11.45 -7.65 -5.82
C PHE A 18 -10.74 -8.90 -5.29
N SER A 19 -11.40 -10.06 -5.28
CA SER A 19 -10.81 -11.31 -4.78
C SER A 19 -9.52 -11.70 -5.51
N VAL A 20 -9.46 -11.49 -6.83
CA VAL A 20 -8.29 -11.86 -7.65
C VAL A 20 -7.13 -10.89 -7.46
N ASN A 21 -7.39 -9.62 -7.16
CA ASN A 21 -6.38 -8.56 -7.19
C ASN A 21 -6.04 -7.96 -5.83
N HIS A 22 -6.86 -8.16 -4.79
CA HIS A 22 -6.63 -7.57 -3.48
C HIS A 22 -5.23 -7.87 -2.93
N GLY A 23 -4.80 -9.14 -2.94
CA GLY A 23 -3.45 -9.52 -2.52
C GLY A 23 -2.32 -9.15 -3.50
N LYS A 24 -2.65 -8.60 -4.68
CA LYS A 24 -1.70 -8.23 -5.74
C LYS A 24 -1.43 -6.73 -5.80
N PHE A 25 -2.36 -5.90 -5.31
CA PHE A 25 -2.14 -4.47 -5.20
C PHE A 25 -1.08 -4.21 -4.13
N GLY A 26 0.05 -3.61 -4.52
CA GLY A 26 1.21 -3.40 -3.66
C GLY A 26 2.54 -3.86 -4.25
N SER A 27 2.53 -4.59 -5.38
CA SER A 27 3.75 -5.08 -6.04
C SER A 27 3.80 -4.69 -7.51
N ILE A 28 4.08 -3.41 -7.83
CA ILE A 28 4.18 -3.10 -9.27
C ILE A 28 5.40 -2.29 -9.68
N HIS A 29 6.01 -1.43 -8.87
CA HIS A 29 7.35 -0.94 -9.20
C HIS A 29 8.17 -0.68 -7.93
N ALA A 30 8.99 -1.66 -7.53
CA ALA A 30 9.95 -1.47 -6.45
C ALA A 30 11.00 -0.38 -6.78
N LEU A 31 11.14 -0.01 -8.06
CA LEU A 31 12.21 0.85 -8.54
C LEU A 31 11.77 1.67 -9.77
N ALA A 32 11.90 2.99 -9.69
CA ALA A 32 11.80 3.92 -10.82
C ALA A 32 13.18 4.48 -11.15
N THR A 33 13.42 4.73 -12.45
CA THR A 33 14.69 5.30 -12.92
C THR A 33 14.43 6.38 -13.96
N VAL A 34 15.30 7.39 -13.98
CA VAL A 34 15.34 8.39 -15.04
C VAL A 34 16.75 8.35 -15.60
N PRO A 35 16.96 7.79 -16.81
CA PRO A 35 18.25 7.89 -17.48
C PRO A 35 18.53 9.35 -17.83
N ASP A 36 19.79 9.76 -17.65
CA ASP A 36 20.41 10.93 -18.30
C ASP A 36 19.74 12.29 -18.08
N THR A 37 19.52 12.70 -16.83
CA THR A 37 19.18 14.10 -16.53
C THR A 37 20.00 14.67 -15.38
N PHE A 38 21.34 14.65 -15.52
CA PHE A 38 22.22 15.50 -14.70
C PHE A 38 22.92 16.56 -15.53
N PRO A 39 22.23 17.64 -15.96
CA PRO A 39 22.92 18.79 -16.51
C PRO A 39 23.54 19.69 -15.42
N MET A 40 23.29 19.43 -14.12
CA MET A 40 23.63 20.38 -13.05
C MET A 40 24.48 19.75 -11.94
N ASN A 41 25.67 20.32 -11.73
CA ASN A 41 26.57 19.92 -10.64
C ASN A 41 26.04 20.47 -9.29
N PRO A 42 25.84 19.63 -8.26
CA PRO A 42 25.40 20.08 -6.92
C PRO A 42 26.38 21.04 -6.22
N CYS A 43 27.66 21.04 -6.61
CA CYS A 43 28.75 21.76 -5.93
C CYS A 43 28.74 21.46 -4.42
N ILE A 44 29.00 20.20 -4.08
CA ILE A 44 28.91 19.69 -2.71
C ILE A 44 30.14 20.16 -1.92
N GLU A 45 29.92 20.70 -0.73
CA GLU A 45 30.95 20.85 0.30
C GLU A 45 30.71 19.86 1.44
N LEU A 46 31.81 19.30 1.95
CA LEU A 46 31.84 18.39 3.08
C LEU A 46 32.47 19.10 4.27
N GLN A 47 31.87 18.96 5.45
CA GLN A 47 32.50 19.39 6.69
C GLN A 47 33.59 18.39 7.09
N LEU A 48 34.85 18.76 6.89
CA LEU A 48 36.03 18.05 7.35
C LEU A 48 36.52 18.62 8.69
N GLN A 49 37.55 18.01 9.30
CA GLN A 49 38.08 18.47 10.58
C GLN A 49 38.60 19.92 10.52
N ASP A 50 39.21 20.31 9.39
CA ASP A 50 39.84 21.62 9.20
C ASP A 50 38.92 22.68 8.57
N GLY A 51 37.65 22.35 8.33
CA GLY A 51 36.66 23.26 7.73
C GLY A 51 35.82 22.61 6.63
N TRP A 52 35.09 23.46 5.90
CA TRP A 52 34.32 23.04 4.72
C TRP A 52 35.24 22.98 3.50
N ASP A 53 35.16 21.91 2.72
CA ASP A 53 35.89 21.77 1.46
C ASP A 53 35.04 21.10 0.38
N ALA A 54 35.33 21.43 -0.88
CA ALA A 54 34.54 21.03 -2.02
C ALA A 54 34.84 19.58 -2.46
N LEU A 55 33.79 18.78 -2.60
CA LEU A 55 33.87 17.46 -3.22
C LEU A 55 33.80 17.60 -4.75
N GLY A 56 34.96 17.50 -5.40
CA GLY A 56 35.05 17.52 -6.86
C GLY A 56 34.38 16.31 -7.52
N LEU A 57 33.57 16.56 -8.55
CA LEU A 57 32.97 15.54 -9.41
C LEU A 57 33.65 15.52 -10.80
N PRO A 58 33.95 14.34 -11.37
CA PRO A 58 33.72 13.02 -10.81
C PRO A 58 34.64 12.67 -9.65
N VAL A 59 34.14 11.94 -8.65
CA VAL A 59 34.93 11.62 -7.45
C VAL A 59 36.04 10.64 -7.82
N SER A 60 37.29 11.05 -7.58
CA SER A 60 38.45 10.21 -7.87
C SER A 60 38.70 9.20 -6.74
N SER A 61 39.28 8.05 -7.08
CA SER A 61 39.65 7.03 -6.08
C SER A 61 40.66 7.55 -5.04
N ALA A 62 41.44 8.60 -5.35
CA ALA A 62 42.34 9.24 -4.39
C ALA A 62 41.55 10.00 -3.31
N VAL A 63 40.53 10.75 -3.72
CA VAL A 63 39.63 11.48 -2.80
C VAL A 63 38.85 10.50 -1.92
N ILE A 64 38.33 9.41 -2.48
CA ILE A 64 37.62 8.36 -1.70
C ILE A 64 38.53 7.78 -0.60
N LYS A 65 39.79 7.47 -0.91
CA LYS A 65 40.75 6.97 0.08
C LYS A 65 41.02 7.98 1.20
N LEU A 66 41.14 9.27 0.85
CA LEU A 66 41.34 10.35 1.82
C LEU A 66 40.10 10.52 2.72
N LEU A 67 38.91 10.47 2.13
CA LEU A 67 37.64 10.54 2.87
C LEU A 67 37.50 9.36 3.83
N ASN A 68 37.77 8.12 3.39
CA ASN A 68 37.74 6.95 4.27
C ASN A 68 38.68 7.11 5.47
N GLY A 69 39.91 7.60 5.26
CA GLY A 69 40.86 7.81 6.35
C GLY A 69 40.50 8.95 7.30
N SER A 70 39.80 9.98 6.80
CA SER A 70 39.43 11.17 7.59
C SER A 70 38.08 11.02 8.30
N LEU A 71 37.23 10.09 7.86
CA LEU A 71 35.87 9.87 8.36
C LEU A 71 35.75 8.65 9.28
N ASN A 72 36.60 7.63 9.11
CA ASN A 72 36.61 6.42 9.94
C ASN A 72 37.86 6.37 10.83
N GLU A 73 37.84 7.05 11.98
CA GLU A 73 38.86 6.83 13.02
C GLU A 73 38.57 5.51 13.76
N GLY A 74 39.41 4.49 13.58
CA GLY A 74 39.53 3.39 14.56
C GLY A 74 39.25 1.94 14.12
N HIS A 75 38.99 1.65 12.84
CA HIS A 75 38.84 0.26 12.39
C HIS A 75 40.00 -0.23 11.52
N ASP A 76 40.56 -1.37 11.94
CA ASP A 76 41.63 -2.15 11.33
C ASP A 76 41.37 -2.43 9.85
N GLY A 77 42.06 -1.71 8.94
CA GLY A 77 42.42 -2.08 7.56
C GLY A 77 41.32 -2.51 6.57
N SER A 78 40.09 -2.71 7.03
CA SER A 78 38.93 -3.13 6.27
C SER A 78 38.31 -1.90 5.65
N ILE A 79 38.21 -1.90 4.33
CA ILE A 79 37.58 -0.85 3.56
C ILE A 79 36.06 -0.97 3.79
N SER A 80 35.55 -0.39 4.89
CA SER A 80 34.12 -0.32 5.19
C SER A 80 33.44 0.77 4.36
N THR A 81 32.12 0.64 4.17
CA THR A 81 31.28 1.72 3.64
C THR A 81 31.43 2.98 4.51
N VAL A 82 31.33 4.15 3.88
CA VAL A 82 31.42 5.43 4.59
C VAL A 82 30.12 6.20 4.43
N ASP A 83 29.52 6.54 5.56
CA ASP A 83 28.28 7.30 5.63
C ASP A 83 28.57 8.70 6.19
N VAL A 84 28.17 9.72 5.45
CA VAL A 84 28.30 11.13 5.84
C VAL A 84 26.89 11.66 6.09
N ASP A 85 26.65 12.06 7.35
CA ASP A 85 25.38 12.63 7.78
C ASP A 85 25.04 13.92 7.03
N ALA A 86 23.75 14.13 6.74
CA ALA A 86 23.23 15.33 6.07
C ALA A 86 23.72 16.66 6.68
N SER A 87 23.92 16.74 8.00
CA SER A 87 24.39 17.96 8.68
C SER A 87 25.80 18.39 8.28
N ARG A 88 26.59 17.46 7.72
CA ARG A 88 27.96 17.69 7.25
C ARG A 88 28.04 17.98 5.76
N LEU A 89 26.91 18.16 5.09
CA LEU A 89 26.80 18.41 3.66
C LEU A 89 26.24 19.80 3.41
N GLN A 90 26.85 20.52 2.46
CA GLN A 90 26.31 21.76 1.91
C GLN A 90 26.29 21.71 0.39
N PHE A 91 25.28 22.33 -0.21
CA PHE A 91 25.15 22.44 -1.66
C PHE A 91 25.30 23.91 -2.04
N LEU A 92 26.37 24.23 -2.76
CA LEU A 92 26.64 25.61 -3.18
C LEU A 92 25.85 26.02 -4.42
N ASN A 93 25.31 25.06 -5.17
CA ASN A 93 24.45 25.36 -6.29
C ASN A 93 23.02 25.67 -5.81
N PRO A 94 22.54 26.92 -5.93
CA PRO A 94 21.21 27.30 -5.45
C PRO A 94 20.07 26.62 -6.24
N GLY A 95 20.34 26.12 -7.45
CA GLY A 95 19.37 25.36 -8.24
C GLY A 95 19.20 23.91 -7.79
N TRP A 96 20.06 23.40 -6.91
CA TRP A 96 20.11 21.99 -6.55
C TRP A 96 18.80 21.49 -5.94
N ASN A 97 18.28 22.19 -4.92
CA ASN A 97 17.07 21.76 -4.24
C ASN A 97 15.86 21.74 -5.19
N ALA A 98 15.80 22.67 -6.16
CA ALA A 98 14.74 22.66 -7.17
C ALA A 98 14.83 21.45 -8.09
N VAL A 99 16.05 21.01 -8.45
CA VAL A 99 16.27 19.77 -9.20
C VAL A 99 15.81 18.57 -8.38
N VAL A 100 16.23 18.47 -7.12
CA VAL A 100 15.83 17.37 -6.24
C VAL A 100 14.30 17.30 -6.10
N ASP A 101 13.63 18.43 -5.86
CA ASP A 101 12.16 18.48 -5.75
C ASP A 101 11.47 18.09 -7.05
N GLN A 102 11.97 18.54 -8.20
CA GLN A 102 11.42 18.17 -9.50
C GLN A 102 11.61 16.68 -9.77
N THR A 103 12.80 16.15 -9.52
CA THR A 103 13.11 14.73 -9.67
C THR A 103 12.27 13.88 -8.72
N ALA A 104 12.10 14.30 -7.46
CA ALA A 104 11.24 13.61 -6.50
C ALA A 104 9.79 13.53 -7.00
N LYS A 105 9.24 14.61 -7.57
CA LYS A 105 7.90 14.60 -8.18
C LYS A 105 7.82 13.71 -9.41
N SER A 106 8.83 13.71 -10.28
CA SER A 106 8.89 12.84 -11.45
C SER A 106 9.01 11.36 -11.06
N MET A 107 9.83 11.04 -10.06
CA MET A 107 9.99 9.68 -9.55
C MET A 107 8.75 9.21 -8.80
N PHE A 108 8.09 10.10 -8.08
CA PHE A 108 6.79 9.83 -7.47
C PHE A 108 5.73 9.44 -8.51
N ALA A 109 5.68 10.15 -9.64
CA ALA A 109 4.82 9.78 -10.77
C ALA A 109 5.29 8.48 -11.45
N GLY A 110 6.61 8.24 -11.57
CA GLY A 110 7.18 7.03 -12.18
C GLY A 110 7.07 5.77 -11.30
N LEU A 111 6.95 5.93 -9.98
CA LEU A 111 6.54 4.88 -9.04
C LEU A 111 5.02 4.68 -9.05
N HIS A 112 4.32 5.43 -9.89
CA HIS A 112 2.86 5.44 -10.00
C HIS A 112 2.17 5.65 -8.66
N LEU A 113 2.53 6.66 -7.87
CA LEU A 113 1.80 7.01 -6.65
C LEU A 113 0.68 8.03 -6.98
N ALA A 114 -0.59 7.81 -6.59
CA ALA A 114 -1.73 8.74 -6.63
C ALA A 114 -2.24 9.13 -5.23
N GLY A 115 -3.22 10.04 -5.18
CA GLY A 115 -3.84 10.51 -3.93
C GLY A 115 -3.12 11.68 -3.25
N SER A 116 -2.05 12.21 -3.84
CA SER A 116 -1.40 13.44 -3.38
C SER A 116 -1.33 14.50 -4.45
N VAL A 117 -1.64 15.74 -4.05
CA VAL A 117 -1.38 16.92 -4.87
C VAL A 117 0.13 16.99 -5.09
N PRO A 118 0.66 17.15 -6.32
CA PRO A 118 2.12 17.19 -6.58
C PRO A 118 2.91 18.19 -5.73
N GLY A 119 2.24 19.21 -5.17
CA GLY A 119 2.82 20.17 -4.23
C GLY A 119 3.02 19.67 -2.80
N SER A 120 2.47 18.52 -2.41
CA SER A 120 2.66 17.92 -1.09
C SER A 120 3.81 16.92 -1.04
N ILE A 121 4.53 16.71 -2.15
CA ILE A 121 5.71 15.84 -2.20
C ILE A 121 6.96 16.69 -1.97
N THR A 122 7.78 16.30 -1.00
CA THR A 122 9.04 16.96 -0.65
C THR A 122 10.15 15.93 -0.50
N ALA A 123 11.40 16.34 -0.68
CA ALA A 123 12.56 15.48 -0.46
C ALA A 123 13.39 15.99 0.72
N ARG A 124 13.85 15.08 1.59
CA ARG A 124 14.73 15.39 2.72
C ARG A 124 16.03 14.63 2.56
N LEU A 125 17.15 15.36 2.60
CA LEU A 125 18.48 14.75 2.55
C LEU A 125 18.68 13.85 3.78
N GLU A 126 19.07 12.61 3.54
CA GLU A 126 19.46 11.66 4.58
C GLU A 126 20.98 11.67 4.76
N GLY A 127 21.74 11.63 3.66
CA GLY A 127 23.19 11.66 3.72
C GLY A 127 23.87 11.37 2.39
N LEU A 128 25.20 11.23 2.47
CA LEU A 128 26.06 10.80 1.39
C LEU A 128 26.73 9.48 1.78
N HIS A 129 26.63 8.47 0.90
CA HIS A 129 27.18 7.14 1.14
C HIS A 129 28.26 6.83 0.10
N ILE A 130 29.36 6.24 0.55
CA ILE A 130 30.48 5.79 -0.29
C ILE A 130 30.62 4.28 -0.15
N TYR A 131 30.44 3.60 -1.27
CA TYR A 131 30.53 2.15 -1.43
C TYR A 131 31.81 1.80 -2.21
N PRO A 132 32.91 1.51 -1.51
CA PRO A 132 34.18 1.15 -2.13
C PRO A 132 34.18 -0.26 -2.74
N ALA A 133 35.20 -0.57 -3.54
CA ALA A 133 35.36 -1.92 -4.09
C ALA A 133 35.26 -3.02 -3.00
N SER A 134 34.57 -4.10 -3.35
CA SER A 134 34.19 -5.23 -2.50
C SER A 134 33.09 -4.96 -1.46
N SER A 135 32.51 -3.75 -1.41
CA SER A 135 31.34 -3.52 -0.55
C SER A 135 30.09 -4.20 -1.09
N HIS A 136 29.38 -4.93 -0.25
CA HIS A 136 28.05 -5.49 -0.49
C HIS A 136 27.16 -5.15 0.71
N LEU A 137 25.90 -4.80 0.45
CA LEU A 137 24.97 -4.43 1.50
C LEU A 137 23.56 -4.89 1.14
N GLN A 138 22.87 -5.51 2.08
CA GLN A 138 21.45 -5.79 1.96
C GLN A 138 20.73 -5.23 3.19
N TYR A 139 19.66 -4.47 2.98
CA TYR A 139 18.85 -3.92 4.06
C TYR A 139 17.38 -3.79 3.66
N SER A 140 16.49 -3.82 4.64
CA SER A 140 15.09 -3.47 4.45
C SER A 140 14.86 -2.01 4.77
N THR A 141 14.19 -1.29 3.88
CA THR A 141 13.74 0.07 4.15
C THR A 141 12.56 0.01 5.12
N GLY A 142 12.82 0.24 6.41
CA GLY A 142 11.74 0.39 7.39
C GLY A 142 10.93 1.66 7.12
N VAL A 143 9.65 1.65 7.49
CA VAL A 143 8.84 2.88 7.61
C VAL A 143 9.37 3.62 8.84
N LYS A 144 10.39 4.47 8.66
CA LYS A 144 11.04 5.22 9.76
C LYS A 144 10.12 6.32 10.33
N ASP A 145 9.14 6.76 9.54
CA ASP A 145 8.16 7.81 9.82
C ASP A 145 6.97 7.57 8.87
N ASP A 146 5.73 7.70 9.34
CA ASP A 146 4.48 7.47 8.56
C ASP A 146 4.40 8.33 7.29
N ARG A 147 5.28 9.33 7.16
CA ARG A 147 5.34 10.25 6.02
C ARG A 147 6.36 9.87 4.95
N VAL A 148 7.28 8.93 5.19
CA VAL A 148 8.31 8.54 4.21
C VAL A 148 7.75 7.52 3.23
N LEU A 149 7.64 7.92 1.96
CA LEU A 149 7.02 7.14 0.90
C LEU A 149 8.02 6.28 0.11
N ALA A 150 9.20 6.84 -0.11
CA ALA A 150 10.24 6.25 -0.95
C ALA A 150 11.61 6.81 -0.57
N THR A 151 12.66 6.10 -0.98
CA THR A 151 14.03 6.60 -0.99
C THR A 151 14.41 6.97 -2.43
N LEU A 152 14.86 8.21 -2.62
CA LEU A 152 15.45 8.71 -3.85
C LEU A 152 16.98 8.72 -3.71
N VAL A 153 17.68 8.17 -4.69
CA VAL A 153 19.14 8.13 -4.73
C VAL A 153 19.68 8.74 -6.01
N PHE A 154 20.61 9.67 -5.84
CA PHE A 154 21.46 10.17 -6.91
C PHE A 154 22.82 9.51 -6.81
N ILE A 155 23.14 8.65 -7.78
CA ILE A 155 24.47 8.09 -7.96
C ILE A 155 25.32 9.16 -8.64
N LEU A 156 26.25 9.74 -7.89
CA LEU A 156 27.09 10.82 -8.35
C LEU A 156 28.10 10.32 -9.41
N PRO A 157 28.59 11.21 -10.28
CA PRO A 157 29.64 10.88 -11.23
C PRO A 157 30.88 10.30 -10.55
N THR A 158 31.08 8.99 -10.68
CA THR A 158 32.28 8.28 -10.20
C THR A 158 32.62 7.14 -11.13
N LYS A 159 33.91 6.86 -11.30
CA LYS A 159 34.35 5.68 -12.05
C LYS A 159 34.22 4.44 -11.18
N HIS A 160 33.29 3.54 -11.53
CA HIS A 160 33.11 2.26 -10.86
C HIS A 160 32.62 1.15 -11.82
N GLU A 161 32.85 -0.11 -11.44
CA GLU A 161 32.28 -1.31 -12.07
C GLU A 161 31.55 -2.15 -11.00
N GLY A 162 30.55 -2.93 -11.40
CA GLY A 162 29.64 -3.60 -10.48
C GLY A 162 28.73 -2.61 -9.75
N GLY A 163 28.25 -2.96 -8.56
CA GLY A 163 27.44 -2.06 -7.73
C GLY A 163 25.96 -1.96 -8.13
N ALA A 164 25.45 -2.91 -8.91
CA ALA A 164 24.05 -2.92 -9.30
C ALA A 164 23.14 -2.92 -8.07
N ILE A 165 22.04 -2.18 -8.14
CA ILE A 165 21.07 -2.09 -7.04
C ILE A 165 19.84 -2.91 -7.42
N THR A 166 19.49 -3.84 -6.55
CA THR A 166 18.28 -4.64 -6.63
C THR A 166 17.30 -4.19 -5.56
N ALA A 167 16.10 -3.75 -5.94
CA ALA A 167 15.01 -3.46 -5.00
C ALA A 167 13.90 -4.51 -5.15
N ARG A 168 13.44 -5.02 -4.02
CA ARG A 168 12.36 -6.02 -3.93
C ARG A 168 11.24 -5.51 -3.03
N LEU A 169 10.01 -5.55 -3.53
CA LEU A 169 8.81 -5.27 -2.74
C LEU A 169 7.77 -6.35 -3.03
N GLY A 170 7.44 -7.17 -2.02
CA GLY A 170 6.59 -8.35 -2.21
C GLY A 170 7.22 -9.36 -3.19
N HIS A 171 6.49 -9.70 -4.26
CA HIS A 171 6.93 -10.62 -5.31
C HIS A 171 7.76 -9.96 -6.41
N ASP A 172 7.79 -8.63 -6.47
CA ASP A 172 8.52 -7.89 -7.49
C ASP A 172 9.97 -7.68 -7.11
N LEU A 173 10.83 -7.82 -8.11
CA LEU A 173 12.26 -7.59 -8.01
C LEU A 173 12.73 -6.88 -9.28
N MET A 174 13.43 -5.76 -9.10
CA MET A 174 14.05 -5.03 -10.19
C MET A 174 15.52 -4.76 -9.86
N THR A 175 16.39 -5.11 -10.79
CA THR A 175 17.84 -4.87 -10.69
C THR A 175 18.23 -3.82 -11.70
N MET A 176 18.93 -2.78 -11.25
CA MET A 176 19.44 -1.72 -12.10
C MET A 176 20.96 -1.67 -12.06
N PRO A 177 21.63 -1.79 -13.23
CA PRO A 177 23.05 -1.53 -13.32
C PRO A 177 23.31 -0.05 -13.08
N THR A 178 24.28 0.24 -12.24
CA THR A 178 24.64 1.61 -11.85
C THR A 178 25.95 2.07 -12.47
N SER A 179 26.74 1.13 -12.99
CA SER A 179 27.98 1.41 -13.70
C SER A 179 27.65 2.06 -15.04
N SER A 180 27.89 3.36 -15.14
CA SER A 180 27.72 4.08 -16.40
C SER A 180 28.92 3.86 -17.32
N PRO A 181 28.72 3.81 -18.66
CA PRO A 181 29.83 3.86 -19.61
C PRO A 181 30.65 5.16 -19.51
N SER A 182 30.13 6.20 -18.86
CA SER A 182 30.82 7.48 -18.64
C SER A 182 31.02 7.75 -17.14
N ALA A 183 32.25 8.07 -16.75
CA ALA A 183 32.55 8.51 -15.38
C ALA A 183 31.90 9.86 -15.02
N TYR A 184 31.33 10.57 -16.00
CA TYR A 184 30.67 11.87 -15.83
C TYR A 184 29.15 11.77 -15.74
N ALA A 185 28.58 10.61 -16.06
CA ALA A 185 27.15 10.41 -15.96
C ALA A 185 26.74 10.21 -14.50
N ALA A 186 25.55 10.68 -14.17
CA ALA A 186 24.88 10.38 -12.92
C ALA A 186 23.66 9.52 -13.23
N THR A 187 23.29 8.65 -12.29
CA THR A 187 22.10 7.80 -12.40
C THR A 187 21.20 8.13 -11.23
N THR A 188 19.90 8.28 -11.49
CA THR A 188 18.93 8.48 -10.42
C THR A 188 18.02 7.26 -10.32
N LEU A 189 17.90 6.74 -9.11
CA LEU A 189 17.05 5.61 -8.76
C LEU A 189 16.10 6.02 -7.65
N CYS A 190 14.90 5.47 -7.63
CA CYS A 190 13.96 5.67 -6.54
C CYS A 190 13.26 4.37 -6.21
N TRP A 191 13.16 4.00 -4.94
CA TRP A 191 12.44 2.79 -4.50
C TRP A 191 11.52 3.08 -3.33
N LEU A 192 10.47 2.30 -3.17
CA LEU A 192 9.43 2.51 -2.16
C LEU A 192 9.90 2.11 -0.76
N SER A 193 9.34 2.76 0.26
CA SER A 193 9.45 2.32 1.65
C SER A 193 8.88 0.90 1.82
N GLY A 194 9.48 0.08 2.69
CA GLY A 194 9.12 -1.33 2.84
C GLY A 194 9.83 -2.26 1.86
N SER A 195 10.57 -1.73 0.88
CA SER A 195 11.37 -2.54 -0.04
C SER A 195 12.61 -3.12 0.65
N THR A 196 12.97 -4.35 0.31
CA THR A 196 14.29 -4.94 0.58
C THR A 196 15.24 -4.56 -0.55
N VAL A 197 16.32 -3.87 -0.21
CA VAL A 197 17.30 -3.35 -1.16
C VAL A 197 18.62 -4.10 -0.98
N GLU A 198 19.18 -4.56 -2.08
CA GLU A 198 20.48 -5.20 -2.16
C GLU A 198 21.39 -4.42 -3.10
N HIS A 199 22.57 -4.08 -2.61
CA HIS A 199 23.66 -3.50 -3.36
C HIS A 199 24.63 -4.62 -3.71
N GLU A 200 24.67 -5.01 -4.98
CA GLU A 200 25.65 -5.96 -5.48
C GLU A 200 27.08 -5.43 -5.30
N PRO A 201 28.09 -6.32 -5.24
CA PRO A 201 29.47 -5.90 -5.01
C PRO A 201 29.97 -4.91 -6.07
N VAL A 202 30.58 -3.82 -5.61
CA VAL A 202 31.40 -2.95 -6.49
C VAL A 202 32.70 -3.69 -6.78
N THR A 203 32.96 -4.03 -8.05
CA THR A 203 34.16 -4.81 -8.42
C THR A 203 35.39 -3.92 -8.62
N MET A 204 35.20 -2.66 -9.00
CA MET A 204 36.27 -1.69 -9.20
C MET A 204 35.81 -0.27 -8.84
N GLY A 205 36.70 0.52 -8.25
CA GLY A 205 36.44 1.93 -7.94
C GLY A 205 35.61 2.12 -6.67
N ALA A 206 34.74 3.13 -6.66
CA ALA A 206 33.73 3.30 -5.62
C ALA A 206 32.50 4.01 -6.18
N GLN A 207 31.35 3.62 -5.67
CA GLN A 207 30.07 4.23 -5.97
C GLN A 207 29.74 5.24 -4.88
N VAL A 208 29.39 6.47 -5.27
CA VAL A 208 29.04 7.54 -4.33
C VAL A 208 27.59 7.92 -4.57
N MET A 209 26.80 7.94 -3.50
CA MET A 209 25.36 8.15 -3.54
C MET A 209 24.95 9.29 -2.63
N LEU A 210 24.11 10.19 -3.12
CA LEU A 210 23.30 11.05 -2.26
C LEU A 210 21.95 10.40 -2.07
N ARG A 211 21.53 10.26 -0.81
CA ARG A 211 20.26 9.63 -0.44
C ARG A 211 19.30 10.69 0.10
N TYR A 212 18.05 10.62 -0.36
CA TYR A 212 16.95 11.46 0.08
C TYR A 212 15.75 10.59 0.45
N ASP A 213 15.04 10.96 1.51
CA ASP A 213 13.70 10.47 1.80
C ASP A 213 12.69 11.31 1.01
N ILE A 214 11.80 10.66 0.25
CA ILE A 214 10.61 11.30 -0.32
C ILE A 214 9.51 11.27 0.73
N LEU A 215 8.99 12.45 1.07
CA LEU A 215 8.01 12.66 2.13
C LEU A 215 6.69 13.19 1.59
N HIS A 216 5.59 12.74 2.17
CA HIS A 216 4.30 13.42 2.08
C HIS A 216 4.19 14.53 3.14
N ALA A 217 4.21 15.79 2.70
CA ALA A 217 4.04 16.98 3.52
C ALA A 217 2.58 17.48 3.60
N GLY A 218 1.63 16.78 2.98
CA GLY A 218 0.21 17.16 2.99
C GLY A 218 -0.48 16.86 4.31
N GLN A 219 -1.58 17.58 4.58
CA GLN A 219 -2.47 17.33 5.73
C GLN A 219 -3.45 16.16 5.47
N GLY A 220 -3.37 15.51 4.31
CA GLY A 220 -4.21 14.39 3.89
C GLY A 220 -3.51 13.02 4.08
N PRO A 221 -4.21 11.91 3.77
CA PRO A 221 -3.61 10.58 3.79
C PRO A 221 -2.38 10.53 2.87
N ALA A 222 -1.41 9.68 3.23
CA ALA A 222 -0.24 9.44 2.39
C ALA A 222 -0.69 8.95 1.00
N PRO A 223 -0.04 9.40 -0.08
CA PRO A 223 -0.31 8.90 -1.41
C PRO A 223 0.02 7.42 -1.52
N VAL A 224 -0.72 6.76 -2.41
CA VAL A 224 -0.71 5.31 -2.56
C VAL A 224 -0.33 4.96 -3.98
N LEU A 225 0.25 3.78 -4.19
CA LEU A 225 0.49 3.24 -5.53
C LEU A 225 -0.82 3.20 -6.31
N PHE A 226 -0.97 4.13 -7.24
CA PHE A 226 -1.90 4.06 -8.34
C PHE A 226 -1.42 3.03 -9.32
N ASP A 227 -2.25 2.06 -9.56
CA ASP A 227 -1.98 1.09 -10.58
C ASP A 227 -2.69 1.51 -11.87
N PRO A 228 -2.01 1.96 -12.94
CA PRO A 228 -2.63 2.08 -14.26
C PRO A 228 -2.76 0.72 -14.95
N THR A 229 -2.83 -0.40 -14.22
CA THR A 229 -3.12 -1.70 -14.82
C THR A 229 -4.46 -1.70 -15.54
N PRO A 230 -4.63 -2.63 -16.50
CA PRO A 230 -5.94 -3.00 -17.02
C PRO A 230 -7.01 -3.18 -15.94
N VAL A 231 -6.63 -3.63 -14.73
CA VAL A 231 -7.54 -3.85 -13.61
C VAL A 231 -8.15 -2.56 -13.09
N ALA A 232 -7.37 -1.49 -12.89
CA ALA A 232 -7.93 -0.21 -12.45
C ALA A 232 -8.89 0.40 -13.49
N ALA A 233 -8.58 0.22 -14.78
CA ALA A 233 -9.48 0.61 -15.87
C ALA A 233 -10.76 -0.22 -15.87
N GLU A 234 -10.68 -1.53 -15.58
CA GLU A 234 -11.84 -2.40 -15.43
C GLU A 234 -12.70 -2.03 -14.21
N ILE A 235 -12.09 -1.81 -13.04
CA ILE A 235 -12.81 -1.34 -11.85
C ILE A 235 -13.55 -0.02 -12.15
N SER A 236 -12.88 0.93 -12.81
CA SER A 236 -13.51 2.20 -13.22
C SER A 236 -14.68 2.01 -14.18
N LYS A 237 -14.57 1.06 -15.13
CA LYS A 237 -15.69 0.71 -16.02
C LYS A 237 -16.85 0.13 -15.24
N VAL A 238 -16.59 -0.74 -14.28
CA VAL A 238 -17.62 -1.36 -13.44
C VAL A 238 -18.28 -0.31 -12.54
N PHE A 239 -17.54 0.62 -11.94
CA PHE A 239 -18.11 1.75 -11.18
C PHE A 239 -18.99 2.66 -12.04
N SER A 240 -18.55 2.97 -13.26
CA SER A 240 -19.36 3.71 -14.23
C SER A 240 -20.65 2.97 -14.57
N ALA A 241 -20.57 1.66 -14.82
CA ALA A 241 -21.73 0.83 -15.09
C ALA A 241 -22.68 0.72 -13.88
N TRP A 242 -22.13 0.65 -12.68
CA TRP A 242 -22.90 0.62 -11.44
C TRP A 242 -23.70 1.90 -11.27
N LEU A 243 -23.06 3.06 -11.44
CA LEU A 243 -23.73 4.35 -11.35
C LEU A 243 -24.79 4.53 -12.44
N GLN A 244 -24.53 4.09 -13.67
CA GLN A 244 -25.49 4.21 -14.78
C GLN A 244 -26.72 3.31 -14.61
N ASN A 245 -26.55 2.15 -13.97
CA ASN A 245 -27.62 1.18 -13.76
C ASN A 245 -28.26 1.26 -12.36
N ARG A 246 -28.01 2.33 -11.59
CA ARG A 246 -28.48 2.46 -10.19
C ARG A 246 -29.99 2.37 -10.01
N ASP A 247 -30.77 2.73 -11.03
CA ASP A 247 -32.23 2.63 -11.01
C ASP A 247 -32.75 1.24 -11.45
N GLY A 248 -31.83 0.31 -11.72
CA GLY A 248 -32.14 -1.06 -12.11
C GLY A 248 -32.67 -1.87 -10.93
N LYS A 249 -33.67 -2.73 -11.19
CA LYS A 249 -34.37 -3.54 -10.18
C LYS A 249 -33.45 -4.44 -9.32
N ASN A 250 -32.27 -4.78 -9.83
CA ASN A 250 -31.29 -5.65 -9.18
C ASN A 250 -29.93 -4.93 -8.97
N CYS A 251 -29.94 -3.60 -8.87
CA CYS A 251 -28.73 -2.84 -8.62
C CYS A 251 -28.62 -2.54 -7.12
N PRO A 252 -27.60 -3.05 -6.42
CA PRO A 252 -27.42 -2.75 -5.01
C PRO A 252 -27.05 -1.28 -4.82
N GLN A 253 -27.59 -0.63 -3.78
CA GLN A 253 -27.21 0.74 -3.40
C GLN A 253 -25.87 0.76 -2.67
N THR A 254 -25.61 -0.31 -1.93
CA THR A 254 -24.45 -0.49 -1.05
C THR A 254 -23.84 -1.85 -1.31
N LEU A 255 -22.50 -1.90 -1.34
CA LEU A 255 -21.73 -3.14 -1.44
C LEU A 255 -20.72 -3.22 -0.31
N TYR A 256 -20.48 -4.41 0.20
CA TYR A 256 -19.57 -4.70 1.30
C TYR A 256 -18.51 -5.69 0.84
N TYR A 257 -17.25 -5.40 1.15
CA TYR A 257 -16.13 -6.27 0.83
C TYR A 257 -15.34 -6.61 2.09
N VAL A 258 -15.00 -7.89 2.25
CA VAL A 258 -14.09 -8.36 3.29
C VAL A 258 -12.66 -8.08 2.83
N ILE A 259 -12.00 -7.13 3.48
CA ILE A 259 -10.60 -6.81 3.24
C ILE A 259 -9.75 -7.91 3.88
N SER A 260 -9.77 -7.99 5.20
CA SER A 260 -8.76 -8.76 5.94
C SER A 260 -9.35 -9.48 7.13
N ASN A 261 -8.68 -10.56 7.51
CA ASN A 261 -9.02 -11.36 8.67
C ASN A 261 -8.50 -10.71 9.96
N ASN A 262 -9.05 -11.16 11.10
CA ASN A 262 -8.70 -10.66 12.42
C ASN A 262 -7.19 -10.84 12.73
N ASP A 263 -6.53 -11.85 12.18
CA ASP A 263 -5.12 -12.17 12.45
C ASP A 263 -4.13 -11.03 12.16
N ILE A 264 -4.44 -10.14 11.21
CA ILE A 264 -3.53 -9.06 10.78
C ILE A 264 -3.66 -7.82 11.67
N TYR A 265 -4.89 -7.46 12.05
CA TYR A 265 -5.18 -6.22 12.77
C TYR A 265 -5.47 -6.44 14.27
N GLY A 266 -5.77 -7.68 14.67
CA GLY A 266 -6.04 -8.11 16.04
C GLY A 266 -7.03 -7.21 16.77
N GLU A 267 -6.72 -6.89 18.03
CA GLU A 267 -7.59 -6.03 18.87
C GLU A 267 -7.92 -4.67 18.26
N LYS A 268 -7.10 -4.13 17.34
CA LYS A 268 -7.40 -2.85 16.69
C LYS A 268 -8.66 -2.95 15.85
N LEU A 269 -8.90 -4.08 15.19
CA LEU A 269 -10.11 -4.28 14.39
C LEU A 269 -11.39 -4.14 15.24
N ILE A 270 -11.35 -4.67 16.46
CA ILE A 270 -12.49 -4.65 17.38
C ILE A 270 -12.71 -3.24 17.96
N ARG A 271 -11.62 -2.49 18.18
CA ARG A 271 -11.67 -1.13 18.74
C ARG A 271 -11.98 -0.08 17.68
N TYR A 272 -11.08 0.12 16.73
CA TYR A 272 -11.21 0.97 15.55
C TYR A 272 -9.95 0.83 14.66
N THR A 273 -10.13 0.89 13.35
CA THR A 273 -9.05 0.96 12.37
C THR A 273 -9.29 2.17 11.46
N THR A 274 -8.27 2.97 11.21
CA THR A 274 -8.36 4.09 10.25
C THR A 274 -7.63 3.75 8.96
N PHE A 275 -7.83 4.54 7.90
CA PHE A 275 -7.09 4.37 6.65
C PHE A 275 -5.56 4.46 6.81
N THR A 276 -5.07 5.14 7.85
CA THR A 276 -3.62 5.23 8.15
C THR A 276 -3.09 4.01 8.89
N ASP A 277 -3.96 3.17 9.45
CA ASP A 277 -3.56 1.94 10.15
C ASP A 277 -3.43 0.72 9.22
N LEU A 278 -3.93 0.83 7.97
CA LEU A 278 -3.85 -0.25 6.97
C LEU A 278 -2.39 -0.50 6.58
N GLN A 279 -2.05 -1.77 6.33
CA GLN A 279 -0.68 -2.17 5.99
C GLN A 279 -0.64 -3.02 4.72
N GLY A 280 0.49 -2.95 4.01
CA GLY A 280 0.78 -3.85 2.89
C GLY A 280 -0.28 -3.78 1.77
N PRO A 281 -0.73 -4.94 1.25
CA PRO A 281 -1.72 -4.98 0.17
C PRO A 281 -3.06 -4.33 0.49
N ASP A 282 -3.53 -4.44 1.74
CA ASP A 282 -4.81 -3.85 2.17
C ASP A 282 -4.78 -2.32 2.05
N PHE A 283 -3.67 -1.70 2.44
CA PHE A 283 -3.48 -0.25 2.28
C PHE A 283 -3.49 0.17 0.81
N ALA A 284 -2.78 -0.58 -0.04
CA ALA A 284 -2.69 -0.29 -1.47
C ALA A 284 -4.06 -0.41 -2.15
N PHE A 285 -4.74 -1.52 -1.90
CA PHE A 285 -6.05 -1.82 -2.48
C PHE A 285 -7.12 -0.83 -2.04
N VAL A 286 -7.31 -0.62 -0.74
CA VAL A 286 -8.38 0.25 -0.22
C VAL A 286 -8.24 1.67 -0.75
N ASN A 287 -7.01 2.19 -0.80
CA ASN A 287 -6.81 3.54 -1.32
C ASN A 287 -6.93 3.63 -2.85
N LEU A 288 -6.54 2.61 -3.61
CA LEU A 288 -6.87 2.54 -5.04
C LEU A 288 -8.38 2.62 -5.25
N ILE A 289 -9.15 1.82 -4.52
CA ILE A 289 -10.61 1.83 -4.62
C ILE A 289 -11.18 3.21 -4.28
N ARG A 290 -10.68 3.89 -3.25
CA ARG A 290 -11.08 5.26 -2.90
C ARG A 290 -10.83 6.26 -4.02
N GLU A 291 -9.64 6.23 -4.62
CA GLU A 291 -9.28 7.12 -5.73
C GLU A 291 -10.14 6.83 -6.98
N LEU A 292 -10.38 5.57 -7.30
CA LEU A 292 -11.23 5.18 -8.44
C LEU A 292 -12.71 5.48 -8.20
N ALA A 293 -13.18 5.44 -6.95
CA ALA A 293 -14.56 5.70 -6.56
C ALA A 293 -14.91 7.21 -6.57
N GLN A 294 -13.92 8.07 -6.26
CA GLN A 294 -14.11 9.52 -6.10
C GLN A 294 -14.79 10.20 -7.31
N PRO A 295 -14.39 9.96 -8.57
CA PRO A 295 -14.99 10.61 -9.74
C PRO A 295 -16.47 10.26 -9.92
N PHE A 296 -16.90 9.11 -9.42
CA PHE A 296 -18.29 8.62 -9.52
C PHE A 296 -19.15 9.06 -8.32
N GLY A 297 -18.56 9.76 -7.33
CA GLY A 297 -19.25 10.13 -6.10
C GLY A 297 -19.59 8.93 -5.22
N ILE A 298 -18.94 7.79 -5.44
CA ILE A 298 -19.13 6.59 -4.62
C ILE A 298 -18.41 6.82 -3.28
N THR A 299 -19.14 6.68 -2.19
CA THR A 299 -18.60 6.85 -0.84
C THR A 299 -17.96 5.55 -0.40
N VAL A 300 -16.70 5.63 0.05
CA VAL A 300 -15.93 4.47 0.53
C VAL A 300 -15.69 4.62 2.03
N THR A 301 -16.24 3.68 2.82
CA THR A 301 -16.18 3.69 4.28
C THR A 301 -15.48 2.45 4.79
N LEU A 302 -14.49 2.61 5.67
CA LEU A 302 -13.87 1.50 6.37
C LEU A 302 -14.71 1.15 7.61
N GLY A 303 -14.81 -0.13 7.95
CA GLY A 303 -15.55 -0.55 9.13
C GLY A 303 -15.23 -1.98 9.55
N GLN A 304 -15.93 -2.43 10.58
CA GLN A 304 -15.94 -3.80 11.02
C GLN A 304 -17.12 -4.52 10.37
N LEU A 305 -16.85 -5.62 9.67
CA LEU A 305 -17.87 -6.60 9.31
C LEU A 305 -17.93 -7.64 10.42
N LYS A 306 -19.12 -7.86 10.98
CA LYS A 306 -19.39 -8.88 11.99
C LYS A 306 -20.33 -9.92 11.38
N GLN A 307 -19.92 -11.18 11.36
CA GLN A 307 -20.82 -12.30 11.09
C GLN A 307 -21.19 -12.96 12.42
N THR A 308 -22.48 -13.22 12.62
CA THR A 308 -23.02 -13.92 13.78
C THR A 308 -23.65 -15.22 13.31
N GLN A 309 -23.20 -16.34 13.83
CA GLN A 309 -23.78 -17.66 13.61
C GLN A 309 -24.39 -18.14 14.92
N PHE A 310 -25.69 -18.38 14.92
CA PHE A 310 -26.45 -18.84 16.07
C PHE A 310 -27.00 -20.24 15.81
N GLY A 311 -26.97 -21.10 16.83
CA GLY A 311 -27.51 -22.45 16.73
C GLY A 311 -27.34 -23.26 18.00
N GLU A 312 -27.61 -24.56 17.89
CA GLU A 312 -27.54 -25.48 19.03
C GLU A 312 -26.10 -25.91 19.35
N ALA A 313 -25.76 -25.84 20.65
CA ALA A 313 -24.48 -26.32 21.16
C ALA A 313 -24.49 -27.85 21.30
N TRP A 314 -23.42 -28.48 20.86
CA TRP A 314 -23.24 -29.93 20.87
C TRP A 314 -21.90 -30.30 21.49
N SER A 315 -21.84 -31.44 22.18
CA SER A 315 -20.57 -31.97 22.70
C SER A 315 -20.10 -33.14 21.84
N PRO A 316 -18.87 -33.10 21.28
CA PRO A 316 -18.27 -34.23 20.59
C PRO A 316 -18.01 -35.44 21.49
N HIS A 317 -18.05 -35.25 22.80
CA HIS A 317 -17.65 -36.23 23.80
C HIS A 317 -18.83 -36.71 24.67
N GLN A 318 -20.00 -36.93 24.08
CA GLN A 318 -21.09 -37.64 24.76
C GLN A 318 -20.68 -39.10 25.00
N VAL A 319 -20.03 -39.39 26.13
CA VAL A 319 -19.87 -40.75 26.60
C VAL A 319 -21.19 -41.18 27.23
N ARG A 320 -21.97 -41.98 26.49
CA ARG A 320 -23.10 -42.70 27.09
C ARG A 320 -22.52 -43.64 28.14
N LYS A 321 -22.75 -43.37 29.42
CA LYS A 321 -22.34 -44.26 30.51
C LYS A 321 -23.21 -45.52 30.42
N ASP A 322 -22.75 -46.53 29.66
CA ASP A 322 -23.37 -47.86 29.66
C ASP A 322 -23.09 -48.53 31.02
N TYR A 323 -23.83 -48.13 32.06
CA TYR A 323 -23.94 -48.91 33.27
C TYR A 323 -24.93 -50.04 32.98
N TYR A 324 -24.42 -51.26 32.82
CA TYR A 324 -25.23 -52.46 32.91
C TYR A 324 -25.99 -52.47 34.25
N GLY A 325 -27.28 -52.17 34.20
CA GLY A 325 -28.27 -52.51 35.22
C GLY A 325 -28.43 -51.52 36.37
N SER A 326 -29.18 -50.44 36.14
CA SER A 326 -30.05 -49.81 37.15
C SER A 326 -31.03 -48.87 36.43
N ASP A 327 -32.33 -48.99 36.72
CA ASP A 327 -33.41 -48.11 36.24
C ASP A 327 -33.36 -46.73 36.93
N ASP A 328 -32.23 -46.03 36.86
CA ASP A 328 -32.13 -44.61 37.22
C ASP A 328 -31.70 -43.85 35.96
N GLU A 329 -32.44 -42.81 35.60
CA GLU A 329 -32.15 -41.92 34.47
C GLU A 329 -30.73 -41.39 34.60
N GLY A 330 -29.81 -41.96 33.81
CA GLY A 330 -28.39 -41.70 33.94
C GLY A 330 -28.03 -40.26 33.61
N ASP A 331 -27.48 -39.56 34.60
CA ASP A 331 -26.79 -38.28 34.43
C ASP A 331 -25.77 -38.39 33.28
N VAL A 332 -26.05 -37.72 32.17
CA VAL A 332 -25.09 -37.54 31.07
C VAL A 332 -24.03 -36.57 31.57
N GLU A 333 -22.86 -37.07 31.96
CA GLU A 333 -21.70 -36.23 32.27
C GLU A 333 -21.25 -35.52 30.97
N ARG A 334 -21.77 -34.30 30.73
CA ARG A 334 -21.28 -33.40 29.69
C ARG A 334 -20.02 -32.72 30.20
N TYR A 335 -18.89 -32.88 29.52
CA TYR A 335 -17.69 -32.10 29.83
C TYR A 335 -17.95 -30.64 29.45
N GLU A 336 -17.99 -29.75 30.44
CA GLU A 336 -18.21 -28.31 30.27
C GLU A 336 -17.23 -27.68 29.25
N GLU A 337 -16.05 -28.26 29.05
CA GLU A 337 -14.98 -27.69 28.20
C GLU A 337 -15.06 -28.06 26.70
N THR A 338 -16.13 -28.71 26.22
CA THR A 338 -16.17 -29.27 24.84
C THR A 338 -17.43 -28.96 24.04
N ALA A 339 -18.07 -27.80 24.23
CA ALA A 339 -19.21 -27.42 23.41
C ALA A 339 -18.76 -26.83 22.06
N GLU A 340 -19.35 -27.30 20.97
CA GLU A 340 -19.16 -26.84 19.59
C GLU A 340 -20.52 -26.57 18.93
N LEU A 341 -20.56 -25.66 17.95
CA LEU A 341 -21.79 -25.35 17.22
C LEU A 341 -22.05 -26.48 16.23
N ASN A 342 -23.18 -27.17 16.36
CA ASN A 342 -23.49 -28.29 15.48
C ASN A 342 -24.04 -27.82 14.13
N ASP A 343 -25.23 -27.23 14.17
CA ASP A 343 -25.92 -26.68 13.00
C ASP A 343 -26.16 -25.18 13.23
N VAL A 344 -25.98 -24.39 12.18
CA VAL A 344 -26.25 -22.95 12.18
C VAL A 344 -27.72 -22.74 11.82
N ASP A 345 -28.52 -22.34 12.80
CA ASP A 345 -29.94 -22.05 12.63
C ASP A 345 -30.16 -20.66 12.01
N GLU A 346 -29.35 -19.69 12.44
CA GLU A 346 -29.44 -18.30 11.97
C GLU A 346 -28.03 -17.74 11.71
N LEU A 347 -27.87 -17.10 10.55
CA LEU A 347 -26.65 -16.41 10.15
C LEU A 347 -27.02 -14.97 9.85
N LEU A 348 -26.31 -14.01 10.48
CA LEU A 348 -26.53 -12.58 10.30
C LEU A 348 -25.21 -11.86 10.03
N TRP A 349 -25.28 -10.79 9.23
CA TRP A 349 -24.16 -9.90 8.97
C TRP A 349 -24.48 -8.49 9.45
N HIS A 350 -23.50 -7.86 10.08
CA HIS A 350 -23.57 -6.49 10.54
C HIS A 350 -22.34 -5.71 10.07
N PHE A 351 -22.52 -4.43 9.79
CA PHE A 351 -21.44 -3.50 9.51
C PHE A 351 -21.42 -2.39 10.55
N THR A 352 -20.24 -2.12 11.12
CA THR A 352 -20.01 -0.95 11.97
C THR A 352 -18.97 -0.04 11.31
N PRO A 353 -19.34 1.18 10.85
CA PRO A 353 -18.39 2.09 10.22
C PRO A 353 -17.38 2.63 11.25
N PHE A 354 -16.13 2.84 10.82
CA PHE A 354 -15.13 3.56 11.59
C PHE A 354 -15.18 5.06 11.26
N LEU A 355 -15.35 5.88 12.29
CA LEU A 355 -15.50 7.33 12.18
C LEU A 355 -14.12 8.02 12.25
N SER A 356 -14.04 9.20 11.64
CA SER A 356 -12.80 9.99 11.55
C SER A 356 -12.28 10.50 12.90
N ASP A 357 -13.09 10.46 13.96
CA ASP A 357 -12.71 10.86 15.33
C ASP A 357 -12.12 9.71 16.15
N GLY A 358 -11.82 8.57 15.52
CA GLY A 358 -11.29 7.39 16.18
C GLY A 358 -12.34 6.62 16.99
N LYS A 359 -13.62 6.76 16.62
CA LYS A 359 -14.73 6.01 17.23
C LYS A 359 -15.42 5.11 16.23
N ARG A 360 -16.21 4.18 16.74
CA ARG A 360 -17.13 3.36 15.97
C ARG A 360 -18.46 4.10 15.79
N GLY A 361 -19.04 3.97 14.61
CA GLY A 361 -20.40 4.36 14.34
C GLY A 361 -21.39 3.37 14.94
N LYS A 362 -22.65 3.50 14.53
CA LYS A 362 -23.70 2.57 14.92
C LYS A 362 -23.54 1.26 14.14
N GLU A 363 -23.77 0.13 14.79
CA GLU A 363 -23.90 -1.15 14.10
C GLU A 363 -25.18 -1.16 13.24
N GLU A 364 -25.04 -1.63 12.00
CA GLU A 364 -26.06 -1.66 10.97
C GLU A 364 -26.23 -3.09 10.44
N ASP A 365 -27.46 -3.59 10.41
CA ASP A 365 -27.77 -4.90 9.85
C ASP A 365 -27.60 -4.88 8.33
N ILE A 366 -27.02 -5.93 7.76
CA ILE A 366 -26.95 -6.14 6.30
C ILE A 366 -28.10 -7.05 5.91
N TYR A 367 -29.25 -6.44 5.58
CA TYR A 367 -30.50 -7.17 5.34
C TYR A 367 -30.50 -8.03 4.08
N ASP A 368 -29.77 -7.62 3.04
CA ASP A 368 -29.69 -8.34 1.76
C ASP A 368 -28.26 -8.80 1.48
N ALA A 369 -27.66 -9.44 2.48
CA ALA A 369 -26.26 -9.83 2.45
C ALA A 369 -25.89 -10.75 1.27
N GLU A 370 -26.83 -11.54 0.71
CA GLU A 370 -26.60 -12.30 -0.52
C GLU A 370 -26.33 -11.40 -1.76
N PHE A 371 -26.90 -10.20 -1.79
CA PHE A 371 -26.77 -9.25 -2.88
C PHE A 371 -25.76 -8.13 -2.61
N GLU A 372 -25.57 -7.79 -1.33
CA GLU A 372 -24.71 -6.66 -0.91
C GLU A 372 -23.29 -7.11 -0.53
N LEU A 373 -23.06 -8.37 -0.16
CA LEU A 373 -21.70 -8.87 0.12
C LEU A 373 -20.99 -9.32 -1.15
N LEU A 374 -19.76 -8.84 -1.32
CA LEU A 374 -18.80 -9.27 -2.33
C LEU A 374 -18.01 -10.50 -1.86
N CYS A 375 -18.71 -11.44 -1.23
CA CYS A 375 -18.24 -12.76 -0.85
C CYS A 375 -19.45 -13.70 -0.70
N ASP A 376 -19.19 -15.00 -0.55
CA ASP A 376 -20.21 -15.98 -0.18
C ASP A 376 -20.86 -15.60 1.16
N TYR A 377 -22.17 -15.81 1.27
CA TYR A 377 -22.92 -15.59 2.51
C TYR A 377 -22.38 -16.47 3.65
N GLU A 378 -21.98 -17.70 3.31
CA GLU A 378 -21.39 -18.69 4.24
C GLU A 378 -19.86 -18.60 4.32
N TYR A 379 -19.25 -17.46 3.96
CA TYR A 379 -17.78 -17.29 3.85
C TYR A 379 -16.96 -17.79 5.05
N LEU A 380 -17.51 -17.73 6.27
CA LEU A 380 -16.83 -18.13 7.52
C LEU A 380 -17.33 -19.45 8.10
N LYS A 381 -18.13 -20.21 7.35
CA LYS A 381 -18.60 -21.52 7.79
C LYS A 381 -17.43 -22.48 7.95
N GLY A 382 -17.32 -23.06 9.14
CA GLY A 382 -16.21 -23.95 9.52
C GLY A 382 -14.90 -23.23 9.87
N ALA A 383 -14.85 -21.90 9.86
CA ALA A 383 -13.74 -21.16 10.43
C ALA A 383 -13.80 -21.19 11.97
N ALA A 384 -12.66 -21.02 12.63
CA ALA A 384 -12.64 -20.81 14.08
C ALA A 384 -13.28 -19.46 14.42
N PRO A 385 -14.21 -19.39 15.39
CA PRO A 385 -14.81 -18.13 15.83
C PRO A 385 -13.78 -17.24 16.52
N ASP A 386 -13.95 -15.92 16.37
CA ASP A 386 -13.14 -14.93 17.08
C ASP A 386 -13.63 -14.78 18.54
N GLU A 387 -14.94 -14.90 18.74
CA GLU A 387 -15.60 -14.87 20.04
C GLU A 387 -16.70 -15.93 20.09
N VAL A 388 -16.87 -16.54 21.26
CA VAL A 388 -17.91 -17.55 21.51
C VAL A 388 -18.71 -17.08 22.71
N ASP A 389 -20.01 -16.85 22.49
CA ASP A 389 -20.96 -16.62 23.57
C ASP A 389 -21.78 -17.89 23.80
N TRP A 390 -21.59 -18.48 24.98
CA TRP A 390 -22.23 -19.73 25.35
C TRP A 390 -22.63 -19.68 26.83
N GLU A 391 -23.93 -19.88 27.08
CA GLU A 391 -24.51 -19.82 28.43
C GLU A 391 -24.21 -21.06 29.30
N GLY A 392 -23.44 -22.02 28.77
CA GLY A 392 -23.15 -23.29 29.44
C GLY A 392 -24.28 -24.31 29.30
N TRP A 393 -24.07 -25.50 29.86
CA TRP A 393 -25.09 -26.57 29.86
C TRP A 393 -26.25 -26.25 30.80
N GLN A 394 -27.42 -25.91 30.25
CA GLN A 394 -28.65 -25.62 31.00
C GLN A 394 -29.45 -26.90 31.25
N GLY A 395 -28.98 -27.81 32.10
CA GLY A 395 -29.74 -28.99 32.56
C GLY A 395 -30.50 -29.76 31.45
N GLU A 396 -31.84 -29.81 31.55
CA GLU A 396 -32.73 -30.48 30.58
C GLU A 396 -33.06 -29.65 29.31
N GLY A 397 -32.56 -28.42 29.20
CA GLY A 397 -32.84 -27.53 28.07
C GLY A 397 -31.84 -27.66 26.91
N ASN A 398 -32.31 -27.35 25.69
CA ASN A 398 -31.42 -27.08 24.57
C ASN A 398 -30.60 -25.83 24.88
N THR A 399 -29.30 -25.94 24.72
CA THR A 399 -28.39 -24.82 24.92
C THR A 399 -27.97 -24.26 23.58
N HIS A 400 -28.04 -22.95 23.47
CA HIS A 400 -27.65 -22.25 22.26
C HIS A 400 -26.26 -21.69 22.43
N MET A 401 -25.58 -21.54 21.30
CA MET A 401 -24.28 -20.92 21.23
C MET A 401 -24.23 -19.96 20.07
N THR A 402 -23.53 -18.87 20.27
CA THR A 402 -23.30 -17.84 19.26
C THR A 402 -21.82 -17.79 18.95
N TYR A 403 -21.49 -17.98 17.68
CA TYR A 403 -20.15 -17.74 17.14
C TYR A 403 -20.12 -16.37 16.48
N GLU A 404 -19.18 -15.54 16.92
CA GLU A 404 -18.97 -14.21 16.37
C GLU A 404 -17.64 -14.15 15.63
N PHE A 405 -17.67 -13.55 14.44
CA PHE A 405 -16.50 -13.39 13.60
C PHE A 405 -16.35 -11.94 13.18
N TYR A 406 -15.13 -11.42 13.27
CA TYR A 406 -14.82 -10.03 12.98
C TYR A 406 -13.85 -9.92 11.82
N ARG A 407 -14.22 -9.15 10.80
CA ARG A 407 -13.40 -8.90 9.62
C ARG A 407 -13.27 -7.40 9.36
N LEU A 408 -12.13 -7.00 8.82
CA LEU A 408 -11.98 -5.65 8.31
C LEU A 408 -12.80 -5.54 7.02
N GLY A 409 -13.73 -4.58 6.98
CA GLY A 409 -14.67 -4.42 5.90
C GLY A 409 -14.56 -3.08 5.20
N LEU A 410 -14.84 -3.09 3.89
CA LEU A 410 -15.03 -1.90 3.07
C LEU A 410 -16.49 -1.80 2.66
N ARG A 411 -17.14 -0.66 2.93
CA ARG A 411 -18.46 -0.33 2.40
C ARG A 411 -18.32 0.66 1.24
N LEU A 412 -18.91 0.32 0.10
CA LEU A 412 -19.05 1.16 -1.09
C LEU A 412 -20.51 1.56 -1.21
N GLU A 413 -20.79 2.86 -1.32
CA GLU A 413 -22.16 3.37 -1.37
C GLU A 413 -22.32 4.34 -2.54
N LEU A 414 -23.32 4.09 -3.39
CA LEU A 414 -23.67 5.00 -4.48
C LEU A 414 -24.19 6.35 -3.93
N PRO A 415 -23.97 7.46 -4.66
CA PRO A 415 -24.49 8.75 -4.24
C PRO A 415 -26.03 8.74 -4.22
N SER A 416 -26.61 9.20 -3.10
CA SER A 416 -28.06 9.38 -2.93
C SER A 416 -28.62 10.37 -3.96
N LEU A 417 -29.88 10.14 -4.37
CA LEU A 417 -30.63 10.99 -5.31
C LEU A 417 -31.08 12.34 -4.72
N GLU A 418 -30.73 12.66 -3.47
CA GLU A 418 -31.18 13.88 -2.80
C GLU A 418 -30.49 15.16 -3.33
N ASP A 419 -31.29 15.91 -4.11
CA ASP A 419 -31.27 17.33 -4.46
C ASP A 419 -29.92 17.98 -4.85
N PRO A 420 -29.69 18.32 -6.14
CA PRO A 420 -28.45 18.97 -6.62
C PRO A 420 -28.20 20.38 -6.07
N ASP A 421 -29.07 20.90 -5.21
CA ASP A 421 -28.99 22.28 -4.70
C ASP A 421 -28.12 22.44 -3.43
N LYS A 422 -27.57 21.36 -2.87
CA LYS A 422 -26.60 21.44 -1.75
C LYS A 422 -25.12 21.38 -2.17
N SER A 423 -24.82 20.98 -3.41
CA SER A 423 -23.43 20.96 -3.95
C SER A 423 -23.08 22.15 -4.85
N SER A 424 -23.98 23.13 -5.00
CA SER A 424 -23.80 24.30 -5.87
C SER A 424 -22.83 25.37 -5.32
N LYS A 425 -21.64 24.97 -4.82
CA LYS A 425 -20.49 25.87 -4.64
C LYS A 425 -19.16 25.25 -5.04
N ARG A 426 -19.09 24.59 -6.20
CA ARG A 426 -17.90 24.55 -7.05
C ARG A 426 -18.33 24.14 -8.45
N LYS A 427 -18.53 25.12 -9.33
CA LYS A 427 -18.65 24.87 -10.77
C LYS A 427 -17.25 24.52 -11.29
N GLU A 428 -16.88 23.25 -11.18
CA GLU A 428 -15.90 22.68 -12.11
C GLU A 428 -16.64 22.32 -13.41
N PRO A 429 -15.98 22.44 -14.57
CA PRO A 429 -16.62 22.17 -15.86
C PRO A 429 -17.11 20.71 -15.90
N PRO A 430 -18.18 20.42 -16.68
CA PRO A 430 -18.73 19.07 -16.78
C PRO A 430 -17.64 18.07 -17.15
N PHE A 431 -17.55 16.99 -16.38
CA PHE A 431 -16.61 15.90 -16.53
C PHE A 431 -16.96 15.11 -17.80
N ASP A 432 -16.10 15.23 -18.82
CA ASP A 432 -16.14 14.37 -20.01
C ASP A 432 -14.93 13.40 -19.93
N PRO A 433 -15.16 12.12 -19.60
CA PRO A 433 -14.08 11.14 -19.47
C PRO A 433 -13.33 10.93 -20.79
N GLU A 434 -13.95 11.15 -21.95
CA GLU A 434 -13.24 11.08 -23.23
C GLU A 434 -12.24 12.23 -23.36
N ILE A 435 -12.54 13.42 -22.83
CA ILE A 435 -11.63 14.58 -22.89
C ILE A 435 -10.42 14.39 -21.96
N GLN A 436 -10.62 13.86 -20.75
CA GLN A 436 -9.51 13.58 -19.81
C GLN A 436 -8.60 12.45 -20.30
N ILE A 437 -9.17 11.36 -20.83
CA ILE A 437 -8.40 10.26 -21.43
C ILE A 437 -7.63 10.77 -22.65
N THR A 438 -8.27 11.57 -23.51
CA THR A 438 -7.60 12.15 -24.68
C THR A 438 -6.49 13.11 -24.28
N GLU A 439 -6.66 13.89 -23.21
CA GLU A 439 -5.64 14.82 -22.71
C GLU A 439 -4.48 14.09 -22.01
N LEU A 440 -4.75 13.02 -21.26
CA LEU A 440 -3.74 12.12 -20.70
C LEU A 440 -2.96 11.41 -21.81
N GLU A 441 -3.63 10.84 -22.81
CA GLU A 441 -2.98 10.25 -23.98
C GLU A 441 -2.15 11.27 -24.78
N ARG A 442 -2.61 12.52 -24.84
CA ARG A 442 -1.88 13.62 -25.49
C ARG A 442 -0.64 14.02 -24.69
N GLN A 443 -0.72 14.04 -23.36
CA GLN A 443 0.42 14.29 -22.48
C GLN A 443 1.44 13.15 -22.54
N MET A 444 0.98 11.90 -22.60
CA MET A 444 1.83 10.71 -22.78
C MET A 444 2.50 10.71 -24.16
N ARG A 445 1.78 11.03 -25.24
CA ARG A 445 2.39 11.18 -26.57
C ARG A 445 3.38 12.34 -26.66
N ALA A 446 3.10 13.47 -26.01
CA ALA A 446 4.04 14.59 -25.92
C ALA A 446 5.32 14.19 -25.16
N PHE A 447 5.21 13.31 -24.17
CA PHE A 447 6.32 12.73 -23.44
C PHE A 447 7.15 11.77 -24.31
N ASP A 448 6.51 10.85 -25.03
CA ASP A 448 7.19 9.94 -25.97
C ASP A 448 7.89 10.72 -27.10
N GLU A 449 7.25 11.76 -27.65
CA GLU A 449 7.87 12.63 -28.65
C GLU A 449 9.05 13.43 -28.09
N ALA A 450 8.98 13.88 -26.84
CA ALA A 450 10.09 14.57 -26.17
C ALA A 450 11.26 13.62 -25.89
N ALA A 451 10.98 12.38 -25.49
CA ALA A 451 11.97 11.33 -25.28
C ALA A 451 12.67 10.92 -26.61
N THR A 452 11.92 10.88 -27.72
CA THR A 452 12.46 10.49 -29.03
C THR A 452 13.27 11.63 -29.69
N ARG A 453 12.89 12.91 -29.47
CA ARG A 453 13.64 14.08 -30.00
C ARG A 453 14.96 14.36 -29.27
N GLY A 454 15.18 13.77 -28.10
CA GLY A 454 16.47 13.81 -27.38
C GLY A 454 17.55 12.90 -27.97
N VAL A 455 17.21 12.02 -28.93
CA VAL A 455 18.14 11.03 -29.53
C VAL A 455 18.81 11.55 -30.82
N ILE A 456 18.37 12.69 -31.36
CA ILE A 456 19.03 13.35 -32.49
C ILE A 456 19.21 14.84 -32.20
N ARG A 457 20.27 15.18 -31.48
CA ARG A 457 21.10 16.37 -31.76
C ARG A 457 22.45 16.31 -31.06
#